data_AF-A0A430SBZ5-F1
#
_entry.id   AF-A0A430SBZ5-F1
#
_cell.length_a   1.000
_cell.length_b   1.000
_cell.length_c   1.000
_cell.angle_alpha   90.00
_cell.angle_beta   90.00
_cell.angle_gamma   90.00
#
_symmetry.space_group_name_H-M   'P 1'
#
loop_
_entity.id
_entity.type
_entity.pdbx_description
1 polymer ?
#
loop_
_entity_poly.entity_id
_entity_poly.type
_entity_poly.pdbx_seq_one_letter_code
_entity_poly.pdbx_strand_id
1 'polypeptide(L)' 'MDVERKLLTVEELRRVVGKDRLGRDAAYALARRYGVRLGKRLLVPYRVVEAILEGRLEELEKTPRGEAWGR' A
#
# COMPACT_ATOMS: atom_id res chain seq x y z
N MET A 1 0.35 1.48 -19.18
CA MET A 1 0.15 1.44 -17.73
C MET A 1 0.69 0.09 -17.27
N ASP A 2 1.79 0.08 -16.52
CA ASP A 2 2.44 -1.13 -16.01
C ASP A 2 1.50 -1.88 -15.05
N VAL A 3 0.70 -2.80 -15.60
CA VAL A 3 -0.23 -3.66 -14.84
C VAL A 3 0.52 -4.71 -13.99
N GLU A 4 1.84 -4.84 -14.18
CA GLU A 4 2.65 -5.90 -13.56
C GLU A 4 3.14 -5.60 -12.14
N ARG A 5 3.24 -4.33 -11.71
CA ARG A 5 3.68 -4.01 -10.34
C ARG A 5 2.57 -4.16 -9.33
N LYS A 6 2.22 -5.41 -9.00
CA LYS A 6 1.18 -5.72 -7.99
C LYS A 6 1.53 -5.27 -6.57
N LEU A 7 2.83 -5.13 -6.25
CA LEU A 7 3.32 -4.85 -4.89
C LEU A 7 4.47 -3.84 -4.94
N LEU A 8 4.38 -2.81 -4.09
CA LEU A 8 5.39 -1.75 -3.96
C LEU A 8 6.02 -1.80 -2.58
N THR A 9 7.30 -1.52 -2.49
CA THR A 9 7.93 -1.19 -1.20
C THR A 9 7.41 0.14 -0.66
N VAL A 10 7.61 0.37 0.64
CA VAL A 10 7.27 1.66 1.27
C VAL A 10 7.99 2.83 0.59
N GLU A 11 9.22 2.61 0.11
CA GLU A 11 9.96 3.65 -0.59
C GLU A 11 9.36 3.96 -1.97
N GLU A 12 8.98 2.93 -2.73
CA GLU A 12 8.33 3.09 -4.03
C GLU A 12 6.96 3.76 -3.88
N LEU A 13 6.16 3.37 -2.88
CA LEU A 13 4.91 4.06 -2.54
C LEU A 13 5.14 5.57 -2.38
N ARG A 14 6.16 5.97 -1.60
CA ARG A 14 6.47 7.39 -1.37
C ARG A 14 6.96 8.10 -2.63
N ARG A 15 7.63 7.39 -3.55
CA ARG A 15 8.03 7.96 -4.85
C ARG A 15 6.80 8.21 -5.73
N VAL A 16 5.83 7.30 -5.73
CA VAL A 16 4.60 7.42 -6.52
C VAL A 16 3.66 8.51 -5.97
N VAL A 17 3.42 8.52 -4.65
CA VAL A 17 2.53 9.50 -4.01
C VAL A 17 3.19 10.89 -3.89
N GLY A 18 4.53 10.92 -3.85
CA GLY A 18 5.32 12.12 -3.60
C GLY A 18 5.77 12.19 -2.14
N LYS A 19 7.06 12.42 -1.92
CA LYS A 19 7.67 12.42 -0.58
C LYS A 19 7.16 13.56 0.30
N ASP A 20 6.75 14.67 -0.32
CA ASP A 20 6.16 15.84 0.34
C ASP A 20 4.72 15.60 0.79
N ARG A 21 4.00 14.70 0.10
CA ARG A 21 2.60 14.35 0.41
C ARG A 21 2.50 13.15 1.36
N LEU A 22 3.48 12.25 1.32
CA LEU A 22 3.52 11.05 2.15
C LEU A 22 4.85 10.92 2.90
N GLY A 23 4.79 11.33 4.17
CA GLY A 23 5.88 11.17 5.12
C GLY A 23 6.25 9.70 5.37
N ARG A 24 7.46 9.48 5.91
CA ARG A 24 7.98 8.13 6.16
C ARG A 24 7.09 7.35 7.13
N ASP A 25 6.76 7.95 8.27
CA ASP A 25 5.97 7.28 9.31
C ASP A 25 4.55 6.97 8.85
N ALA A 26 3.93 7.92 8.14
CA ALA A 26 2.62 7.73 7.52
C ALA A 26 2.64 6.58 6.50
N ALA A 27 3.67 6.52 5.64
CA ALA A 27 3.83 5.42 4.69
C ALA A 27 3.96 4.05 5.37
N TYR A 28 4.75 3.96 6.45
CA TYR A 28 4.88 2.73 7.23
C TYR A 28 3.59 2.34 7.96
N ALA A 29 2.87 3.31 8.53
CA ALA A 29 1.57 3.07 9.16
C ALA A 29 0.55 2.54 8.14
N LEU A 30 0.52 3.14 6.95
CA LEU A 30 -0.34 2.73 5.86
C LEU A 30 0.00 1.32 5.38
N ALA A 31 1.29 1.03 5.19
CA ALA A 31 1.74 -0.30 4.78
C ALA A 31 1.46 -1.37 5.85
N ARG A 32 1.51 -1.04 7.14
CA ARG A 32 1.10 -1.97 8.22
C ARG A 32 -0.41 -2.23 8.24
N ARG A 33 -1.21 -1.22 7.88
CA ARG A 33 -2.69 -1.31 7.89
C ARG A 33 -3.20 -2.06 6.66
N TYR A 34 -2.77 -1.65 5.47
CA TYR A 34 -3.32 -2.09 4.17
C TYR A 34 -2.35 -2.90 3.31
N GLY A 35 -1.08 -2.95 3.69
CA GLY A 35 -0.06 -3.71 2.99
C GLY A 35 -0.08 -5.20 3.33
N VAL A 36 0.84 -5.93 2.69
CA VAL A 36 1.08 -7.36 2.90
C VAL A 36 2.51 -7.56 3.38
N ARG A 37 2.72 -8.56 4.23
CA ARG A 37 4.05 -8.94 4.71
C ARG A 37 4.52 -10.20 3.98
N LEU A 38 5.61 -10.07 3.24
CA LEU A 38 6.24 -11.18 2.51
C LEU A 38 7.60 -11.46 3.16
N GLY A 39 7.65 -12.50 3.99
CA GLY A 39 8.80 -12.77 4.86
C GLY A 39 9.10 -11.58 5.78
N LYS A 40 10.30 -11.00 5.67
CA LYS A 40 10.73 -9.83 6.45
C LYS A 40 10.36 -8.48 5.80
N ARG A 41 9.75 -8.49 4.60
CA ARG A 41 9.47 -7.28 3.83
C ARG A 41 8.01 -6.85 3.97
N LEU A 42 7.80 -5.53 4.09
CA LEU A 42 6.49 -4.91 4.09
C LEU A 42 6.23 -4.29 2.72
N LEU A 43 5.18 -4.73 2.06
CA LEU A 43 4.81 -4.34 0.69
C LEU A 43 3.40 -3.78 0.66
N VAL A 44 3.11 -2.94 -0.32
CA VAL A 44 1.85 -2.24 -0.49
C VAL A 44 1.27 -2.61 -1.85
N PRO A 45 0.08 -3.23 -1.89
CA PRO A 45 -0.59 -3.54 -3.15
C PRO A 45 -0.88 -2.28 -3.98
N TYR A 46 -0.77 -2.37 -5.30
CA TYR A 46 -1.02 -1.22 -6.18
C TYR A 46 -2.42 -0.63 -6.02
N ARG A 47 -3.44 -1.47 -5.81
CA ARG A 47 -4.81 -1.03 -5.50
C ARG A 47 -4.89 -0.05 -4.33
N VAL A 48 -4.00 -0.20 -3.35
CA VAL A 48 -3.93 0.70 -2.19
C VAL A 48 -3.32 2.02 -2.60
N VAL A 49 -2.32 2.00 -3.48
CA VAL A 49 -1.70 3.20 -4.05
C VAL A 49 -2.72 3.99 -4.87
N GLU A 50 -3.49 3.32 -5.72
CA GLU A 50 -4.56 3.94 -6.52
C GLU A 50 -5.59 4.61 -5.61
N ALA A 51 -6.06 3.92 -4.57
CA ALA A 51 -6.98 4.49 -3.60
C ALA A 51 -6.42 5.73 -2.87
N ILE A 52 -5.11 5.78 -2.59
CA ILE A 52 -4.46 6.98 -2.01
C ILE A 52 -4.50 8.14 -3.01
N LEU A 53 -4.13 7.87 -4.27
CA LEU A 53 -4.07 8.90 -5.31
C LEU A 53 -5.45 9.44 -5.66
N GLU A 54 -6.48 8.60 -5.61
CA GLU A 54 -7.87 8.96 -5.87
C GLU A 54 -8.60 9.53 -4.63
N GLY A 55 -7.97 9.51 -3.45
CA GLY A 55 -8.59 9.95 -2.20
C GLY A 55 -9.72 9.03 -1.71
N ARG A 56 -9.76 7.77 -2.16
CA ARG A 56 -10.79 6.77 -1.84
C ARG A 56 -10.32 5.70 -0.87
N LEU A 57 -9.50 6.07 0.11
CA LEU A 57 -8.94 5.11 1.07
C LEU A 57 -10.03 4.38 1.87
N GLU A 58 -11.17 5.03 2.12
CA GLU A 58 -12.33 4.50 2.84
C GLU A 58 -12.96 3.28 2.13
N GLU A 59 -12.81 3.16 0.81
CA GLU A 59 -13.31 1.99 0.06
C GLU A 59 -12.50 0.73 0.35
N LEU A 60 -11.22 0.88 0.75
CA LEU A 60 -10.38 -0.25 1.17
C LEU A 60 -10.83 -0.86 2.49
N GLU A 61 -11.55 -0.10 3.34
CA GLU A 61 -12.04 -0.58 4.63
C GLU A 61 -13.28 -1.47 4.49
N LYS A 62 -14.04 -1.29 3.40
CA LYS A 62 -15.23 -2.08 3.08
C LYS A 62 -14.89 -3.43 2.43
N THR A 63 -13.67 -3.58 1.93
CA THR A 63 -13.17 -4.85 1.41
C THR A 63 -12.51 -5.63 2.55
N PRO A 64 -12.99 -6.84 2.89
CA PRO A 64 -12.38 -7.65 3.94
C PRO A 64 -10.88 -7.79 3.65
N ARG A 65 -10.09 -7.56 4.72
CA ARG A 65 -8.64 -7.67 4.75
C ARG A 65 -8.27 -9.02 4.15
N GLY A 66 -7.83 -9.03 2.89
CA GLY A 66 -7.59 -10.26 2.15
C GLY A 66 -6.77 -11.22 3.00
N GLU A 67 -7.29 -12.42 3.19
CA GLU A 67 -6.68 -13.59 3.79
C GLU A 67 -5.35 -13.93 3.10
N ALA A 68 -4.32 -13.14 3.38
CA ALA A 68 -2.93 -13.40 3.04
C ALA A 68 -2.09 -13.46 4.33
N TRP A 69 -2.71 -13.86 5.44
CA TRP A 69 -1.98 -14.42 6.57
C TRP A 69 -1.84 -15.90 6.28
N GLY A 70 -0.63 -16.28 5.87
CA GLY A 70 -0.28 -17.62 5.44
C GLY A 70 -0.83 -18.70 6.37
N ARG A 71 -1.38 -19.73 5.74
CA ARG A 71 -1.28 -21.07 6.28
C ARG A 71 0.19 -21.50 6.27
#